data_AF-A0A350CCU0-F1
#
_entry.id   AF-A0A350CCU0-F1
#
_cell.length_a   1.000
_cell.length_b   1.000
_cell.length_c   1.000
_cell.angle_alpha   90.00
_cell.angle_beta   90.00
_cell.angle_gamma   90.00
#
_symmetry.space_group_name_H-M   'P 1'
#
loop_
_entity.id
_entity.type
_entity.pdbx_description
1 polymer ?
#
loop_
_entity_poly.entity_id
_entity_poly.type
_entity_poly.pdbx_seq_one_letter_code
_entity_poly.pdbx_strand_id
1 'polypeptide(L)' 'NLLLRQAGSEVLERQLEHSRLVRTLQQMQQMQLVRRQPQRFTPLAFPLIVARLREKLSSEKLSDRIARMTMQLESAADR' A
#
# COMPACT_ATOMS: atom_id res chain seq x y z
N ASN A 1 30.48 -18.07 8.99
CA ASN A 1 29.19 -18.72 9.26
C ASN A 1 28.40 -18.83 7.96
N LEU A 2 28.52 -19.97 7.26
CA LEU A 2 27.97 -20.18 5.90
C LEU A 2 26.44 -20.37 5.90
N LEU A 3 25.91 -21.06 6.93
CA LEU A 3 24.46 -21.28 7.09
C LEU A 3 23.70 -19.98 7.35
N LEU A 4 24.29 -19.04 8.09
CA LEU A 4 23.71 -17.71 8.30
C LEU A 4 23.62 -16.91 6.98
N ARG A 5 24.65 -17.00 6.13
CA ARG A 5 24.63 -16.36 4.81
C ARG A 5 23.59 -16.99 3.89
N GLN A 6 23.50 -18.33 3.90
CA GLN A 6 22.49 -19.07 3.14
C GLN A 6 21.07 -18.71 3.59
N ALA A 7 20.80 -18.70 4.90
CA ALA A 7 19.51 -18.28 5.45
C ALA A 7 19.15 -16.85 5.03
N GLY A 8 20.13 -15.94 5.01
CA GLY A 8 19.95 -14.58 4.51
C GLY A 8 19.54 -14.53 3.03
N SER A 9 20.27 -15.25 2.16
CA SER A 9 19.93 -15.34 0.74
C SER A 9 18.55 -15.95 0.50
N GLU A 10 18.21 -17.03 1.23
CA GLU A 10 16.91 -17.69 1.10
C GLU A 10 15.74 -16.79 1.52
N VAL A 11 15.88 -16.00 2.59
CA VAL A 11 14.85 -15.03 3.01
C VAL A 11 14.69 -13.94 1.95
N LEU A 12 15.79 -13.38 1.45
CA LEU A 12 15.75 -12.33 0.43
C LEU A 12 15.10 -12.83 -0.88
N GLU A 13 15.45 -14.04 -1.32
CA GLU A 13 14.89 -14.61 -2.55
C GLU A 13 13.43 -15.05 -2.38
N ARG A 14 13.10 -15.77 -1.30
CA ARG A 14 11.80 -16.45 -1.15
C ARG A 14 10.72 -15.61 -0.47
N GLN A 15 11.07 -14.75 0.48
CA GLN A 15 10.08 -13.94 1.21
C GLN A 15 9.89 -12.54 0.61
N LEU A 16 10.94 -12.00 -0.02
CA LEU A 16 10.93 -10.64 -0.55
C LEU A 16 10.96 -10.56 -2.08
N GLU A 17 10.98 -11.70 -2.78
CA GLU A 17 11.04 -11.75 -4.25
C GLU A 17 12.12 -10.81 -4.82
N HIS A 18 13.34 -10.86 -4.27
CA HIS A 18 14.39 -9.86 -4.50
C HIS A 18 14.58 -9.47 -5.98
N SER A 19 14.63 -10.46 -6.89
CA SER A 19 14.78 -10.23 -8.32
C SER A 19 13.65 -9.39 -8.93
N ARG A 20 12.40 -9.60 -8.47
CA ARG A 20 11.24 -8.83 -8.92
C ARG A 20 11.31 -7.39 -8.41
N LEU A 21 11.73 -7.20 -7.15
CA LEU A 21 11.94 -5.86 -6.58
C LEU A 21 13.00 -5.08 -7.37
N VAL A 22 14.17 -5.69 -7.64
CA VAL A 22 15.24 -5.06 -8.42
C VAL A 22 14.74 -4.64 -9.80
N ARG A 23 14.05 -5.53 -10.53
CA ARG A 23 13.49 -5.22 -11.85
C ARG A 23 12.50 -4.05 -11.79
N THR A 24 11.63 -4.05 -10.79
CA THR A 24 10.61 -3.00 -10.61
C THR A 24 11.27 -1.65 -10.34
N LEU A 25 12.28 -1.61 -9.48
CA LEU A 25 13.01 -0.38 -9.16
C LEU A 25 13.77 0.17 -10.37
N GLN A 26 14.40 -0.71 -11.17
CA GLN A 26 15.06 -0.31 -12.42
C GLN A 26 14.07 0.29 -13.43
N GLN A 27 12.87 -0.30 -13.55
CA GLN A 27 11.81 0.27 -14.40
C GLN A 27 11.34 1.62 -13.87
N MET A 28 11.10 1.75 -12.57
CA MET A 28 10.67 3.00 -11.94
C MET A 28 11.69 4.12 -12.12
N GLN A 29 13.00 3.82 -12.10
CA GLN A 29 14.07 4.80 -12.31
C GLN A 29 13.98 5.48 -13.69
N GLN A 30 13.40 4.81 -14.69
CA GLN A 30 13.26 5.33 -16.04
C GLN A 30 11.95 6.10 -16.26
N MET A 31 11.04 6.11 -15.28
CA MET A 31 9.73 6.76 -15.39
C MET A 31 9.80 8.25 -15.05
N GLN A 32 8.95 9.05 -15.68
CA GLN A 32 8.76 10.44 -15.29
C GLN A 32 7.97 10.51 -13.97
N LEU A 33 8.52 11.22 -12.99
CA LEU A 33 7.85 11.42 -11.70
C LEU A 33 6.73 12.47 -11.84
N VAL A 34 5.48 12.02 -11.77
CA VAL A 34 4.31 12.91 -11.71
C VAL A 34 3.80 13.00 -10.27
N ARG A 35 4.19 14.08 -9.58
CA ARG A 35 3.69 14.35 -8.22
C ARG A 35 2.36 15.09 -8.28
N ARG A 36 1.32 14.50 -7.71
CA ARG A 36 0.00 15.13 -7.51
C ARG A 36 -0.39 15.03 -6.05
N GLN A 37 -1.08 16.05 -5.55
CA GLN A 37 -1.65 16.05 -4.21
C GLN A 37 -3.17 15.98 -4.34
N PRO A 38 -3.77 14.78 -4.26
CA PRO A 38 -5.21 14.65 -4.36
C PRO A 38 -5.86 15.32 -3.15
N GLN A 39 -6.97 16.02 -3.37
CA GLN A 39 -7.71 16.72 -2.32
C GLN A 39 -8.47 15.76 -1.37
N ARG A 40 -8.61 14.50 -1.77
CA ARG A 40 -9.30 13.41 -1.06
C ARG A 40 -8.49 12.13 -1.24
N PHE A 41 -8.72 11.11 -0.41
CA PHE A 41 -8.10 9.82 -0.64
C PHE A 41 -8.66 9.18 -1.93
N THR A 42 -7.82 8.43 -2.63
CA THR A 42 -8.18 7.79 -3.90
C THR A 42 -8.73 6.38 -3.65
N PRO A 43 -9.50 5.80 -4.60
CA PRO A 43 -9.90 4.40 -4.52
C PRO A 43 -8.72 3.44 -4.31
N LEU A 44 -7.57 3.71 -4.94
CA LEU A 44 -6.35 2.92 -4.77
C LEU A 44 -5.78 3.02 -3.33
N ALA A 45 -5.94 4.16 -2.67
CA ALA A 45 -5.50 4.35 -1.29
C ALA A 45 -6.47 3.76 -0.25
N PHE A 46 -7.72 3.46 -0.64
CA PHE A 46 -8.76 3.04 0.29
C PHE A 46 -8.40 1.79 1.11
N PRO A 47 -7.93 0.67 0.52
CA PRO A 47 -7.57 -0.52 1.31
C PRO A 47 -6.44 -0.25 2.32
N LEU A 48 -5.46 0.59 1.93
CA LEU A 48 -4.35 0.97 2.80
C LEU A 48 -4.82 1.78 4.01
N ILE A 49 -5.76 2.70 3.79
CA ILE A 49 -6.35 3.49 4.87
C ILE A 49 -7.19 2.60 5.78
N VAL A 50 -8.03 1.72 5.23
CA VAL A 50 -8.87 0.80 6.02
C VAL A 50 -8.00 -0.11 6.90
N ALA A 51 -6.91 -0.67 6.38
CA ALA A 51 -5.95 -1.44 7.16
C ALA A 51 -5.40 -0.61 8.33
N ARG A 52 -4.98 0.63 8.07
CA ARG A 52 -4.49 1.55 9.11
C ARG A 52 -5.57 1.92 10.13
N LEU A 53 -6.84 2.00 9.73
CA LEU A 53 -7.93 2.31 10.65
C LEU A 53 -8.24 1.16 11.60
N ARG A 54 -8.08 -0.08 11.14
CA ARG A 54 -8.28 -1.29 11.95
C ARG A 54 -7.29 -1.38 13.11
N GLU A 55 -6.04 -0.96 12.87
CA GLU A 55 -4.97 -0.93 13.89
C GLU A 55 -5.16 0.17 14.96
N LYS A 56 -6.06 1.14 14.74
CA LYS A 56 -6.29 2.24 15.67
C LYS A 56 -7.47 1.98 16.59
N LEU A 57 -7.23 2.03 17.90
CA LEU A 57 -8.28 2.03 18.92
C LEU A 57 -9.15 3.29 18.78
N SER A 58 -10.46 3.07 18.71
CA SER A 58 -11.48 4.09 18.52
C SER A 58 -12.79 3.63 19.16
N SER A 59 -13.56 4.57 19.72
CA SER A 59 -14.93 4.30 20.21
C SER A 59 -15.95 4.16 19.08
N GLU A 60 -15.66 4.73 17.91
CA GLU A 60 -16.46 4.56 16.70
C GLU A 60 -16.21 3.19 16.06
N LYS A 61 -17.28 2.51 15.63
CA LYS A 61 -17.19 1.23 14.92
C LYS A 61 -16.49 1.39 13.59
N LEU A 62 -15.63 0.42 13.25
CA LEU A 62 -14.90 0.41 11.98
C LEU A 62 -15.83 0.39 10.76
N SER A 63 -16.95 -0.35 10.83
CA SER A 63 -17.97 -0.42 9.78
C SER A 63 -18.50 0.96 9.39
N ASP A 64 -18.78 1.79 10.38
CA ASP A 64 -19.44 3.08 10.20
C ASP A 64 -18.46 4.08 9.55
N ARG A 65 -17.18 3.97 9.91
CA ARG A 65 -16.08 4.71 9.29
C ARG A 65 -15.88 4.32 7.83
N ILE A 66 -15.90 3.02 7.53
CA ILE A 66 -15.78 2.48 6.17
C ILE A 66 -16.96 2.98 5.31
N ALA A 67 -18.19 2.88 5.80
CA ALA A 67 -19.37 3.34 5.07
C ALA A 67 -19.28 4.83 4.69
N ARG A 68 -18.86 5.69 5.62
CA ARG A 68 -18.63 7.13 5.33
C ARG A 68 -17.54 7.35 4.27
N MET A 69 -16.46 6.58 4.32
CA MET A 69 -15.40 6.66 3.32
C MET A 69 -15.87 6.21 1.93
N THR A 70 -16.67 5.14 1.84
CA THR A 70 -17.23 4.66 0.56
C THR A 70 -18.12 5.72 -0.08
N MET A 71 -19.03 6.34 0.69
CA MET A 71 -19.88 7.44 0.19
C MET A 71 -19.06 8.63 -0.34
N GLN A 72 -17.93 8.95 0.31
CA GLN A 72 -17.03 10.01 -0.15
C GLN A 72 -16.33 9.68 -1.47
N LEU A 73 -16.08 8.39 -1.75
CA LEU A 73 -15.52 7.94 -3.03
C LEU A 73 -16.56 7.94 -4.13
N GLU A 74 -17.76 7.41 -3.88
CA GLU A 74 -18.86 7.35 -4.86
C GLU A 74 -19.25 8.75 -5.31
N SER A 75 -19.48 9.68 -4.37
CA SER A 75 -19.78 11.08 -4.68
C SER A 75 -18.67 11.83 -5.45
N ALA A 76 -17.44 11.32 -5.45
CA ALA A 76 -16.32 11.87 -6.22
C ALA A 76 -16.17 11.21 -7.60
N ALA A 77 -16.73 10.01 -7.80
CA ALA A 77 -16.75 9.31 -9.08
C ALA A 77 -17.93 9.73 -9.96
N ASP A 78 -19.06 10.12 -9.36
CA ASP A 78 -20.26 10.59 -10.06
C ASP A 78 -20.17 12.06 -10.55
N ARG A 79 -19.03 12.72 -10.38
CA ARG A 79 -18.75 14.10 -10.85
C ARG A 79 -17.69 14.08 -11.94
#